data_AF-A0A6N7PWR1-F1
#
_entry.id   AF-A0A6N7PWR1-F1
#
_cell.length_a   1.000
_cell.length_b   1.000
_cell.length_c   1.000
_cell.angle_alpha   90.00
_cell.angle_beta   90.00
_cell.angle_gamma   90.00
#
_symmetry.space_group_name_H-M   'P 1'
#
loop_
_entity.id
_entity.type
_entity.pdbx_description
1 polymer ?
#
loop_
_entity_poly.entity_id
_entity_poly.type
_entity_poly.pdbx_seq_one_letter_code
_entity_poly.pdbx_strand_id
1 'polypeptide(L)'
;MDTYTAGHAVRISGLRYRKLDELLRSGLLKPSAGGGQGRGSPRRFTARDLLALRLARELTKAGIRVRMMVGVLRYVQRGRGFPELRELVNAAIWTDGQRIVLFDKSTKKSAPGSGERCVSHLVDLGPAAEHVRRGIERIVNTAPRRRKNTNDR
;
A
#
# COMPACT_ATOMS: atom_id res chain seq x y z
N MET A 1 10.39 12.36 1.46
CA MET A 1 9.62 11.12 1.17
C MET A 1 9.77 10.82 -0.30
N ASP A 2 10.20 9.62 -0.66
CA ASP A 2 10.30 9.21 -2.06
C ASP A 2 8.91 9.08 -2.68
N THR A 3 8.81 9.48 -3.95
CA THR A 3 7.57 9.38 -4.72
C THR A 3 7.77 8.58 -6.00
N TYR A 4 6.73 7.84 -6.37
CA TYR A 4 6.75 6.90 -7.48
C TYR A 4 5.72 7.32 -8.54
N THR A 5 6.02 7.06 -9.81
CA THR A 5 5.10 7.30 -10.93
C THR A 5 4.02 6.22 -11.02
N ALA A 6 2.99 6.44 -11.83
CA ALA A 6 2.00 5.39 -12.12
C ALA A 6 2.63 4.11 -12.70
N GLY A 7 3.64 4.24 -13.57
CA GLY A 7 4.37 3.07 -14.11
C GLY A 7 5.11 2.28 -13.02
N HIS A 8 5.77 2.98 -12.10
CA HIS A 8 6.35 2.34 -10.91
C HIS A 8 5.29 1.68 -10.04
N ALA A 9 4.14 2.33 -9.85
CA ALA A 9 3.05 1.80 -9.04
C ALA A 9 2.47 0.50 -9.60
N VAL A 10 2.22 0.44 -10.92
CA VAL A 10 1.81 -0.78 -11.63
C VAL A 10 2.85 -1.88 -11.49
N ARG A 11 4.13 -1.56 -11.75
CA ARG A 11 5.23 -2.53 -11.68
C ARG A 11 5.44 -3.09 -10.27
N ILE A 12 5.38 -2.26 -9.24
CA ILE A 12 5.63 -2.66 -7.84
C ILE A 12 4.42 -3.38 -7.23
N SER A 13 3.19 -2.87 -7.42
CA SER A 13 1.99 -3.55 -6.89
C SER A 13 1.65 -4.83 -7.67
N GLY A 14 2.08 -4.89 -8.93
CA GLY A 14 1.73 -5.93 -9.91
C GLY A 14 0.26 -5.88 -10.32
N LEU A 15 -0.43 -4.75 -10.10
CA LEU A 15 -1.71 -4.47 -10.74
C LEU A 15 -1.53 -4.28 -12.24
N ARG A 16 -2.61 -4.45 -13.00
CA ARG A 16 -2.68 -3.96 -14.38
C ARG A 16 -2.93 -2.45 -14.38
N TYR A 17 -2.45 -1.74 -15.40
CA TYR A 17 -2.64 -0.29 -15.50
C TYR A 17 -4.12 0.11 -15.49
N ARG A 18 -4.98 -0.64 -16.18
CA ARG A 18 -6.43 -0.46 -16.16
C ARG A 18 -7.01 -0.58 -14.74
N LYS A 19 -6.55 -1.56 -13.95
CA LYS A 19 -7.04 -1.74 -12.59
C LYS A 19 -6.61 -0.60 -11.68
N LEU A 20 -5.39 -0.09 -11.86
CA LEU A 20 -4.95 1.14 -11.20
C LEU A 20 -5.89 2.30 -11.56
N ASP A 21 -6.16 2.53 -12.84
CA ASP A 21 -7.03 3.63 -13.26
C ASP A 21 -8.46 3.50 -12.73
N GLU A 22 -9.04 2.29 -12.76
CA GLU A 22 -10.35 2.00 -12.14
C GLU A 22 -10.38 2.38 -10.66
N LEU A 23 -9.36 2.02 -9.87
CA LEU A 23 -9.27 2.34 -8.44
C LEU A 23 -9.16 3.84 -8.18
N LEU A 24 -8.42 4.56 -9.04
CA LEU A 24 -8.22 5.99 -8.92
C LEU A 24 -9.47 6.78 -9.33
N ARG A 25 -10.09 6.40 -10.44
CA ARG A 25 -11.27 7.07 -11.00
C ARG A 25 -12.51 6.89 -10.13
N SER A 26 -12.65 5.72 -9.51
CA SER A 26 -13.70 5.45 -8.51
C SER A 26 -13.41 6.08 -7.14
N GLY A 27 -12.22 6.65 -6.94
CA GLY A 27 -11.80 7.25 -5.67
C GLY A 27 -11.59 6.25 -4.53
N LEU A 28 -11.54 4.95 -4.83
CA LEU A 28 -11.27 3.88 -3.86
C LEU A 28 -9.86 4.01 -3.28
N LEU A 29 -8.92 4.52 -4.08
CA LEU A 29 -7.58 4.90 -3.66
C LEU A 29 -7.25 6.28 -4.24
N LYS A 30 -6.72 7.18 -3.40
CA LYS A 30 -6.22 8.48 -3.84
C LYS A 30 -4.72 8.56 -3.55
N PRO A 31 -3.86 8.93 -4.51
CA PRO A 31 -2.41 9.03 -4.27
C PRO A 31 -2.14 10.09 -3.20
N SER A 32 -1.35 9.75 -2.18
CA SER A 32 -1.12 10.63 -1.03
C SER A 32 -0.15 11.77 -1.33
N ALA A 33 0.74 11.58 -2.32
CA ALA A 33 1.73 12.58 -2.74
C ALA A 33 1.34 13.34 -4.02
N GLY A 34 0.22 12.98 -4.66
CA GLY A 34 -0.18 13.50 -5.97
C GLY A 34 -1.51 14.22 -5.91
N GLY A 35 -1.46 15.53 -5.69
CA GLY A 35 -2.62 16.42 -5.66
C GLY A 35 -2.22 17.89 -5.66
N GLY A 36 -1.27 18.29 -6.52
CA GLY A 36 -1.10 19.71 -6.85
C GLY A 36 -2.34 20.19 -7.59
N GLN A 37 -2.94 21.30 -7.15
CA GLN A 37 -4.12 21.90 -7.76
C GLN A 37 -3.78 22.40 -9.18
N GLY A 38 -3.91 21.54 -10.19
CA GLY A 38 -3.64 21.94 -11.57
C GLY A 38 -4.00 20.88 -12.59
N ARG A 39 -4.54 21.31 -13.72
CA ARG A 39 -4.77 20.46 -14.90
C ARG A 39 -3.41 19.95 -15.39
N GLY A 40 -3.16 18.64 -15.26
CA GLY A 40 -1.93 17.99 -15.72
C GLY A 40 -0.90 17.62 -14.64
N SER A 41 -1.17 17.83 -13.34
CA SER A 41 -0.23 17.39 -12.30
C SER A 41 -0.03 15.87 -12.32
N PRO A 42 1.22 15.38 -12.38
CA PRO A 42 1.49 13.95 -12.48
C PRO A 42 1.04 13.21 -11.21
N ARG A 43 0.39 12.05 -11.39
CA ARG A 43 0.01 11.17 -10.27
C ARG A 43 1.28 10.62 -9.60
N ARG A 44 1.50 10.99 -8.34
CA ARG A 44 2.64 10.57 -7.52
C ARG A 44 2.18 9.74 -6.33
N PHE A 45 2.84 8.61 -6.12
CA PHE A 45 2.52 7.62 -5.10
C PHE A 45 3.62 7.55 -4.05
N THR A 46 3.26 7.41 -2.79
CA THR A 46 4.17 7.12 -1.69
C THR A 46 4.36 5.61 -1.53
N ALA A 47 5.34 5.17 -0.73
CA ALA A 47 5.50 3.76 -0.36
C ALA A 47 4.22 3.15 0.26
N ARG A 48 3.49 3.93 1.06
CA ARG A 48 2.19 3.51 1.64
C ARG A 48 1.11 3.37 0.59
N ASP A 49 1.08 4.24 -0.42
CA ASP A 49 0.14 4.08 -1.55
C ASP A 49 0.45 2.81 -2.35
N LEU A 50 1.73 2.48 -2.52
CA LEU A 50 2.15 1.24 -3.17
C LEU A 50 1.71 0.00 -2.39
N LEU A 51 1.83 0.03 -1.06
CA LEU A 51 1.31 -1.02 -0.19
C LEU A 51 -0.21 -1.15 -0.31
N ALA A 52 -0.94 -0.04 -0.26
CA ALA A 52 -2.38 -0.04 -0.44
C ALA A 52 -2.78 -0.63 -1.81
N LEU A 53 -2.10 -0.26 -2.90
CA LEU A 53 -2.33 -0.85 -4.22
C LEU A 53 -2.05 -2.36 -4.26
N ARG A 54 -0.97 -2.80 -3.60
CA ARG A 54 -0.64 -4.22 -3.47
C ARG A 54 -1.73 -4.97 -2.71
N LEU A 55 -2.20 -4.44 -1.58
CA LEU A 55 -3.29 -5.03 -0.80
C LEU A 55 -4.59 -5.04 -1.61
N ALA A 56 -4.91 -3.97 -2.34
CA ALA A 56 -6.10 -3.93 -3.19
C ALA A 56 -6.11 -5.09 -4.20
N ARG A 57 -4.94 -5.43 -4.77
CA ARG A 57 -4.79 -6.59 -5.65
C ARG A 57 -5.09 -7.90 -4.92
N GLU A 58 -4.46 -8.13 -3.78
CA GLU A 58 -4.59 -9.39 -3.05
C GLU A 58 -6.00 -9.59 -2.47
N LEU A 59 -6.59 -8.52 -1.90
CA LEU A 59 -7.96 -8.53 -1.41
C LEU A 59 -8.97 -8.80 -2.53
N THR A 60 -8.77 -8.20 -3.71
CA THR A 60 -9.62 -8.47 -4.89
C THR A 60 -9.49 -9.93 -5.34
N LYS A 61 -8.27 -10.48 -5.36
CA LYS A 61 -8.04 -11.89 -5.71
C LYS A 61 -8.66 -12.86 -4.70
N ALA A 62 -8.68 -12.49 -3.42
CA ALA A 62 -9.30 -13.27 -2.36
C ALA A 62 -10.84 -13.15 -2.32
N GLY A 63 -11.45 -12.39 -3.23
CA GLY A 63 -12.91 -12.21 -3.28
C GLY A 63 -13.48 -11.37 -2.13
N ILE A 64 -12.66 -10.57 -1.45
CA ILE A 64 -13.10 -9.74 -0.32
C ILE A 64 -13.98 -8.60 -0.85
N ARG A 65 -15.09 -8.34 -0.14
CA ARG A 65 -16.09 -7.32 -0.54
C ARG A 65 -15.43 -5.94 -0.65
N VAL A 66 -15.79 -5.20 -1.70
CA VAL A 66 -15.22 -3.87 -2.02
C VAL A 66 -15.31 -2.89 -0.84
N ARG A 67 -16.43 -2.88 -0.10
CA ARG A 67 -16.62 -1.99 1.05
C ARG A 67 -15.56 -2.20 2.15
N MET A 68 -15.19 -3.45 2.44
CA MET A 68 -14.17 -3.77 3.44
C MET A 68 -12.77 -3.38 2.96
N MET A 69 -12.49 -3.64 1.69
CA MET A 69 -11.23 -3.22 1.06
C MET A 69 -11.01 -1.70 1.22
N VAL A 70 -12.02 -0.87 0.95
CA VAL A 70 -11.90 0.60 1.08
C VAL A 70 -11.46 1.03 2.47
N GLY A 71 -12.03 0.43 3.53
CA GLY A 71 -11.64 0.73 4.90
C GLY A 71 -10.17 0.42 5.15
N VAL A 72 -9.73 -0.79 4.80
CA VAL A 72 -8.34 -1.26 4.98
C VAL A 72 -7.37 -0.37 4.21
N LEU A 73 -7.67 -0.05 2.94
CA LEU A 73 -6.82 0.79 2.11
C LEU A 73 -6.67 2.19 2.69
N ARG A 74 -7.77 2.82 3.14
CA ARG A 74 -7.71 4.14 3.78
C ARG A 74 -6.91 4.12 5.08
N TYR A 75 -7.08 3.07 5.88
CA TYR A 75 -6.32 2.91 7.13
C TYR A 75 -4.81 2.84 6.84
N VAL A 76 -4.40 2.06 5.85
CA VAL A 76 -2.98 1.98 5.42
C VAL A 76 -2.46 3.32 4.88
N GLN A 77 -3.25 4.06 4.11
CA GLN A 77 -2.82 5.34 3.53
C GLN A 77 -2.77 6.48 4.55
N ARG A 78 -3.71 6.53 5.51
CA ARG A 78 -3.96 7.71 6.37
C ARG A 78 -3.81 7.44 7.86
N GLY A 79 -3.53 6.21 8.26
CA GLY A 79 -3.29 5.86 9.66
C GLY A 79 -2.13 6.67 10.22
N ARG A 80 -2.40 7.45 11.28
CA ARG A 80 -1.34 8.14 12.02
C ARG A 80 -0.42 7.10 12.65
N GLY A 81 0.89 7.29 12.53
CA GLY A 81 1.87 6.35 13.05
C GLY A 81 1.83 4.97 12.39
N PHE A 82 1.25 4.83 11.19
CA PHE A 82 1.27 3.56 10.47
C PHE A 82 2.74 3.13 10.23
N PRO A 83 3.13 1.90 10.60
CA PRO A 83 4.54 1.47 10.58
C PRO A 83 5.16 1.53 9.19
N GLU A 84 6.48 1.68 9.13
CA GLU A 84 7.19 1.61 7.86
C GLU A 84 7.19 0.19 7.29
N LEU A 85 7.41 0.05 5.98
CA LEU A 85 7.29 -1.26 5.29
C LEU A 85 8.13 -2.38 5.93
N ARG A 86 9.27 -2.05 6.52
CA ARG A 86 10.19 -3.02 7.16
C ARG A 86 9.63 -3.57 8.48
N GLU A 87 8.80 -2.79 9.16
CA GLU A 87 8.19 -3.16 10.44
C GLU A 87 6.93 -4.03 10.24
N LEU A 88 6.36 -4.02 9.04
CA LEU A 88 5.12 -4.72 8.73
C LEU A 88 5.27 -6.23 8.51
N VAL A 89 6.49 -6.79 8.55
CA VAL A 89 6.75 -8.22 8.34
C VAL A 89 5.93 -9.09 9.30
N ASN A 90 5.82 -8.63 10.55
CA ASN A 90 5.02 -9.28 11.58
C ASN A 90 3.64 -8.62 11.77
N ALA A 91 3.25 -7.65 10.94
CA ALA A 91 1.98 -6.96 11.11
C ALA A 91 0.85 -7.64 10.33
N ALA A 92 -0.36 -7.55 10.86
CA ALA A 92 -1.58 -7.91 10.17
C ALA A 92 -2.72 -6.98 10.58
N ILE A 93 -3.72 -6.87 9.71
CA ILE A 93 -4.93 -6.09 9.94
C ILE A 93 -6.09 -7.05 10.21
N TRP A 94 -6.78 -6.84 11.31
CA TRP A 94 -8.07 -7.45 11.59
C TRP A 94 -9.19 -6.44 11.33
N THR A 95 -10.28 -6.89 10.72
CA THR A 95 -11.49 -6.06 10.53
C THR A 95 -12.76 -6.88 10.54
N ASP A 96 -13.82 -6.33 11.13
CA ASP A 96 -15.20 -6.82 11.05
C ASP A 96 -16.05 -6.04 10.01
N GLY A 97 -15.41 -5.17 9.23
CA GLY A 97 -16.06 -4.26 8.28
C GLY A 97 -16.48 -2.91 8.86
N GLN A 98 -16.42 -2.71 10.19
CA GLN A 98 -16.65 -1.43 10.86
C GLN A 98 -15.38 -0.92 11.55
N ARG A 99 -14.70 -1.81 12.27
CA ARG A 99 -13.45 -1.55 12.99
C ARG A 99 -12.28 -2.13 12.21
N ILE A 100 -11.15 -1.44 12.30
CA ILE A 100 -9.89 -1.86 11.68
C ILE A 100 -8.84 -1.76 12.77
N VAL A 101 -8.16 -2.87 13.04
CA VAL A 101 -7.15 -2.97 14.08
C VAL A 101 -5.88 -3.53 13.44
N LEU A 102 -4.79 -2.79 13.57
CA LEU A 102 -3.45 -3.29 13.27
C LEU A 102 -2.94 -4.03 14.50
N PHE A 103 -2.42 -5.23 14.30
CA PHE A 103 -1.79 -6.00 15.36
C PHE A 103 -0.46 -6.56 14.88
N ASP A 104 0.45 -6.73 15.83
CA ASP A 104 1.72 -7.38 15.62
C ASP A 104 1.57 -8.86 16.00
N LYS A 105 1.77 -9.75 15.01
CA LYS A 105 1.73 -11.21 15.13
C LYS A 105 2.74 -11.75 16.15
N SER A 106 3.83 -11.01 16.42
CA SER A 106 4.82 -11.40 17.42
C SER A 106 4.32 -11.16 18.85
N THR A 107 3.47 -10.15 19.03
CA THR A 107 2.81 -9.92 20.31
C THR A 107 1.63 -10.88 20.41
N LYS A 108 1.59 -11.74 21.43
CA LYS A 108 0.50 -12.71 21.66
C LYS A 108 -0.86 -12.06 22.02
N LYS A 109 -1.11 -10.82 21.60
CA LYS A 109 -2.40 -10.14 21.78
C LYS A 109 -3.38 -10.66 20.74
N SER A 110 -4.39 -11.39 21.21
CA SER A 110 -5.49 -11.92 20.41
C SER A 110 -6.20 -10.80 19.64
N ALA A 111 -6.67 -11.09 18.43
CA ALA A 111 -7.49 -10.16 17.66
C ALA A 111 -8.76 -9.78 18.46
N PRO A 112 -9.13 -8.49 18.54
CA PRO A 112 -10.28 -8.06 19.34
C PRO A 112 -11.61 -8.50 18.71
N GLY A 113 -12.54 -9.00 19.54
CA GLY A 113 -13.97 -9.03 19.22
C GLY A 113 -14.45 -10.24 18.42
N SER A 114 -14.66 -11.37 19.09
CA SER A 114 -15.49 -12.49 18.62
C SER A 114 -16.95 -12.32 19.10
N GLY A 115 -17.53 -11.13 18.90
CA GLY A 115 -18.95 -10.88 19.18
C GLY A 115 -19.82 -11.30 17.99
N GLU A 116 -20.95 -11.95 18.28
CA GLU A 116 -21.81 -12.68 17.35
C GLU A 116 -22.19 -11.92 16.05
N ARG A 117 -22.09 -12.63 14.92
CA ARG A 117 -22.56 -12.28 13.56
C ARG A 117 -21.80 -11.23 12.76
N CYS A 118 -20.50 -11.04 13.00
CA CYS A 118 -19.64 -10.29 12.08
C CYS A 118 -18.72 -11.21 11.27
N VAL A 119 -18.72 -11.07 9.94
CA VAL A 119 -17.70 -11.70 9.09
C VAL A 119 -16.38 -10.97 9.36
N SER A 120 -15.49 -11.60 10.10
CA SER A 120 -14.16 -11.05 10.40
C SER A 120 -13.15 -11.48 9.33
N HIS A 121 -12.26 -10.55 8.96
CA HIS A 121 -11.20 -10.79 8.00
C HIS A 121 -9.84 -10.43 8.60
N LEU A 122 -8.91 -11.36 8.45
CA LEU A 122 -7.51 -11.17 8.78
C LEU A 122 -6.71 -10.94 7.49
N VAL A 123 -5.97 -9.84 7.43
CA VAL A 123 -5.16 -9.45 6.27
C VAL A 123 -3.70 -9.36 6.71
N ASP A 124 -2.91 -10.36 6.35
CA ASP A 124 -1.47 -10.34 6.61
C ASP A 124 -0.78 -9.25 5.77
N LEU A 125 -0.07 -8.34 6.43
CA LEU A 125 0.64 -7.25 5.76
C LEU A 125 2.05 -7.63 5.35
N GLY A 126 2.66 -8.63 6.00
CA GLY A 126 4.06 -8.98 5.81
C GLY A 126 4.42 -9.30 4.36
N PRO A 127 3.72 -10.26 3.70
CA PRO A 127 3.98 -10.59 2.30
C PRO A 127 3.79 -9.40 1.35
N ALA A 128 2.79 -8.55 1.61
CA ALA A 128 2.52 -7.37 0.80
C ALA A 128 3.60 -6.29 0.96
N ALA A 129 4.01 -6.02 2.20
CA ALA A 129 5.04 -5.05 2.52
C ALA A 129 6.41 -5.46 1.95
N GLU A 130 6.78 -6.73 2.11
CA GLU A 130 8.02 -7.28 1.58
C GLU A 130 8.04 -7.22 0.04
N HIS A 131 6.91 -7.54 -0.61
CA HIS A 131 6.79 -7.40 -2.06
C HIS A 131 7.03 -5.96 -2.53
N VAL A 132 6.41 -4.99 -1.87
CA VAL A 132 6.58 -3.57 -2.21
C VAL A 132 8.01 -3.12 -1.96
N ARG A 133 8.61 -3.48 -0.81
CA ARG A 133 9.98 -3.15 -0.46
C ARG A 133 10.97 -3.66 -1.51
N ARG A 134 10.90 -4.96 -1.86
CA ARG A 134 11.72 -5.55 -2.93
C ARG A 134 11.48 -4.86 -4.28
N GLY A 135 10.24 -4.50 -4.57
CA GLY A 135 9.89 -3.75 -5.77
C GLY A 135 10.59 -2.40 -5.83
N ILE A 136 10.54 -1.62 -4.74
CA ILE A 136 11.23 -0.33 -4.61
C ILE A 136 12.74 -0.50 -4.80
N GLU A 137 13.36 -1.45 -4.12
CA GLU A 137 14.80 -1.71 -4.19
C GLU A 137 15.26 -2.03 -5.61
N ARG A 138 14.49 -2.83 -6.37
CA ARG A 138 14.79 -3.09 -7.78
C ARG A 138 14.78 -1.82 -8.61
N ILE A 139 13.82 -0.91 -8.39
CA ILE A 139 13.77 0.35 -9.15
C ILE A 139 14.97 1.23 -8.82
N VAL A 140 15.30 1.38 -7.54
CA VAL A 140 16.44 2.17 -7.08
C VAL A 140 17.75 1.61 -7.63
N ASN A 141 17.93 0.30 -7.60
CA ASN A 141 19.15 -0.36 -8.10
C ASN A 141 19.26 -0.37 -9.64
N THR A 142 18.15 -0.21 -10.37
CA THR A 142 18.15 -0.16 -11.85
C THR A 142 18.41 1.26 -12.38
N ALA A 143 18.26 2.30 -11.56
CA ALA A 143 18.61 3.66 -11.99
C ALA A 143 20.14 3.73 -12.22
N PRO A 144 20.62 4.24 -13.37
CA PRO A 144 22.04 4.35 -13.61
C PRO A 144 22.65 5.19 -12.49
N ARG A 145 23.64 4.61 -11.77
CA ARG A 145 24.46 5.37 -10.81
C ARG A 145 24.97 6.59 -11.55
N ARG A 146 24.41 7.77 -11.22
CA ARG A 146 24.84 9.06 -11.79
C ARG A 146 26.35 9.13 -11.55
N ARG A 147 27.14 8.93 -12.62
CA ARG A 147 28.61 9.05 -12.55
C ARG A 147 28.89 10.44 -12.00
N LYS A 148 29.42 10.54 -10.79
CA LYS A 148 30.08 11.76 -10.32
C LYS A 148 31.37 11.86 -11.14
N ASN A 149 31.29 12.47 -12.32
CA ASN A 149 32.48 13.05 -12.95
C ASN A 149 32.71 14.40 -12.27
N THR A 150 33.41 14.38 -11.15
CA THR A 150 34.22 15.53 -10.74
C THR A 150 35.53 15.41 -11.49
N ASN A 151 35.53 15.99 -12.70
CA ASN A 151 36.76 16.40 -13.36
C ASN A 151 36.72 17.93 -13.37
N ASP A 152 37.33 18.52 -12.35
CA ASP A 152 37.70 19.93 -12.25
C ASP A 152 39.12 19.87 -11.66
N ARG A 153 40.11 19.80 -12.54
CA ARG A 153 41.08 20.87 -12.84
C ARG A 153 41.89 21.31 -11.62
#